data_AF-A0A7Z2PXF6-F1
#
_entry.id   AF-A0A7Z2PXF6-F1
#
_cell.length_a   1.000
_cell.length_b   1.000
_cell.length_c   1.000
_cell.angle_alpha   90.00
_cell.angle_beta   90.00
_cell.angle_gamma   90.00
#
_symmetry.space_group_name_H-M   'P 1'
#
loop_
_entity.id
_entity.type
_entity.pdbx_description
1 polymer ?
#
loop_
_entity_poly.entity_id
_entity_poly.type
_entity_poly.pdbx_seq_one_letter_code
_entity_poly.pdbx_strand_id
1 'polypeptide(L)'
;MNQANTKETNTDPKAGADEKLSATSFLGMPGIFNGLAEQNVIRAKENIEKVKMASGAVNDALREAYSANAKGTADYAAKLLEFSSVNTSSAFDFLSHLLGMKSPSEILQLSAAQGCKNFEATTAQSRELWQLTRKIATETADPLKKSFASALQKAA
;
A
#
# COMPACT_ATOMS: atom_id res chain seq x y z
N MET A 1 -73.79 18.84 -29.22
CA MET A 1 -73.83 19.37 -27.84
C MET A 1 -72.50 20.06 -27.59
N ASN A 2 -72.54 21.36 -27.28
CA ASN A 2 -71.39 22.25 -27.10
C ASN A 2 -70.60 21.97 -25.81
N GLN A 3 -69.28 22.20 -25.87
CA GLN A 3 -68.43 23.07 -25.01
C GLN A 3 -66.95 22.67 -25.22
N ALA A 4 -66.07 23.54 -25.74
CA ALA A 4 -65.36 24.65 -25.05
C ALA A 4 -64.45 24.09 -23.92
N ASN A 5 -63.19 24.48 -23.66
CA ASN A 5 -62.30 25.61 -23.99
C ASN A 5 -60.93 25.15 -23.36
N THR A 6 -59.75 25.12 -24.00
CA THR A 6 -58.80 26.24 -24.26
C THR A 6 -57.55 26.25 -23.36
N LYS A 7 -56.42 26.56 -24.02
CA LYS A 7 -55.13 27.13 -23.56
C LYS A 7 -54.11 26.19 -22.91
N GLU A 8 -53.06 25.85 -23.66
CA GLU A 8 -51.77 26.57 -23.83
C GLU A 8 -50.78 26.26 -22.71
N THR A 9 -49.67 25.61 -23.06
CA THR A 9 -48.34 26.22 -22.90
C THR A 9 -47.34 25.47 -23.78
N ASN A 10 -46.77 26.25 -24.69
CA ASN A 10 -45.54 26.02 -25.43
C ASN A 10 -44.35 25.84 -24.46
N THR A 11 -43.42 24.92 -24.74
CA THR A 11 -41.96 25.18 -24.70
C THR A 11 -41.16 23.96 -25.17
N ASP A 12 -40.15 24.27 -25.97
CA ASP A 12 -39.18 23.44 -26.68
C ASP A 12 -38.46 22.32 -25.90
N PRO A 13 -37.93 21.31 -26.62
CA PRO A 13 -37.08 20.26 -26.06
C PRO A 13 -35.61 20.71 -26.01
N LYS A 14 -34.99 20.71 -24.83
CA LYS A 14 -33.52 20.77 -24.73
C LYS A 14 -32.95 19.86 -23.65
N ALA A 15 -32.40 18.76 -24.18
CA ALA A 15 -31.26 17.97 -23.74
C ALA A 15 -30.46 18.41 -22.50
N GLY A 16 -30.13 17.40 -21.67
CA GLY A 16 -28.76 17.17 -21.20
C GLY A 16 -28.36 17.88 -19.92
N ALA A 17 -28.47 17.18 -18.79
CA ALA A 17 -27.60 17.40 -17.65
C ALA A 17 -26.95 16.07 -17.29
N ASP A 18 -25.92 15.72 -18.07
CA ASP A 18 -24.86 14.81 -17.66
C ASP A 18 -24.36 15.26 -16.29
N GLU A 19 -24.57 14.42 -15.30
CA GLU A 19 -23.92 14.46 -13.99
C GLU A 19 -22.44 14.10 -14.18
N LYS A 20 -21.71 14.93 -14.94
CA LYS A 20 -20.26 14.93 -14.94
C LYS A 20 -19.84 15.55 -13.62
N LEU A 21 -19.56 14.67 -12.65
CA LEU A 21 -18.66 14.93 -11.53
C LEU A 21 -17.36 15.52 -12.10
N SER A 22 -17.34 16.84 -12.29
CA SER A 22 -16.22 17.52 -12.90
C SER A 22 -15.03 17.37 -11.96
N ALA A 23 -13.93 16.84 -12.49
CA ALA A 23 -12.63 16.70 -11.82
C ALA A 23 -12.12 18.03 -11.20
N THR A 24 -12.77 19.16 -11.51
CA THR A 24 -12.57 20.46 -10.89
C THR A 24 -13.02 20.55 -9.43
N SER A 25 -13.99 19.75 -8.96
CA SER A 25 -14.45 19.79 -7.56
C SER A 25 -13.42 19.24 -6.58
N PHE A 26 -12.52 18.36 -7.03
CA PHE A 26 -11.44 17.82 -6.19
C PHE A 26 -10.24 18.78 -6.08
N LEU A 27 -10.10 19.71 -7.05
CA LEU A 27 -8.97 20.64 -7.16
C LEU A 27 -9.18 21.97 -6.43
N GLY A 28 -10.41 22.28 -5.99
CA GLY A 28 -10.80 23.61 -5.53
C GLY A 28 -10.76 23.87 -4.03
N MET A 29 -10.29 22.96 -3.18
CA MET A 29 -10.42 23.08 -1.72
C MET A 29 -9.08 23.11 -0.97
N PRO A 30 -8.40 24.28 -0.88
CA PRO A 30 -7.15 24.45 -0.12
C PRO A 30 -7.24 24.00 1.35
N GLY A 31 -8.43 24.09 1.97
CA GLY A 31 -8.65 23.72 3.37
C GLY A 31 -8.54 22.22 3.67
N ILE A 32 -8.84 21.36 2.70
CA ILE A 32 -8.68 19.90 2.84
C ILE A 32 -7.19 19.55 2.94
N PHE A 33 -6.35 20.24 2.17
CA PHE A 33 -4.89 20.03 2.19
C PHE A 33 -4.23 20.51 3.48
N ASN A 34 -4.71 21.59 4.10
CA ASN A 34 -4.10 22.13 5.32
C ASN A 34 -4.39 21.25 6.56
N GLY A 35 -5.64 20.80 6.74
CA GLY A 35 -6.01 19.87 7.81
C GLY A 35 -5.42 18.46 7.60
N LEU A 36 -5.28 18.02 6.35
CA LEU A 36 -4.52 16.81 6.01
C LEU A 36 -3.04 16.98 6.37
N ALA A 37 -2.41 18.12 6.07
CA ALA A 37 -0.99 18.34 6.35
C ALA A 37 -0.67 18.23 7.86
N GLU A 38 -1.44 18.88 8.73
CA GLU A 38 -1.26 18.79 10.18
C GLU A 38 -1.46 17.36 10.70
N GLN A 39 -2.49 16.67 10.22
CA GLN A 39 -2.78 15.29 10.61
C GLN A 39 -1.74 14.29 10.06
N ASN A 40 -1.18 14.55 8.88
CA ASN A 40 -0.11 13.76 8.28
C ASN A 40 1.19 13.89 9.08
N VAL A 41 1.51 15.07 9.63
CA VAL A 41 2.68 15.28 10.49
C VAL A 41 2.53 14.53 11.82
N ILE A 42 1.34 14.58 12.45
CA ILE A 42 1.06 13.82 13.67
C ILE A 42 1.13 12.32 13.39
N ARG A 43 0.49 11.83 12.32
CA ARG A 43 0.58 10.43 11.88
C ARG A 43 2.00 10.00 11.56
N ALA A 44 2.81 10.87 10.94
CA ALA A 44 4.21 10.57 10.66
C ALA A 44 5.02 10.38 11.95
N LYS A 45 4.85 11.26 12.94
CA LYS A 45 5.52 11.14 14.25
C LYS A 45 5.11 9.87 14.99
N GLU A 46 3.82 9.57 15.04
CA GLU A 46 3.32 8.33 15.65
C GLU A 46 3.85 7.08 14.94
N ASN A 47 3.89 7.10 13.61
CA ASN A 47 4.42 5.98 12.82
C ASN A 47 5.92 5.81 13.02
N ILE A 48 6.69 6.89 13.14
CA ILE A 48 8.13 6.83 13.45
C ILE A 48 8.36 6.15 14.81
N GLU A 49 7.62 6.54 15.85
CA GLU A 49 7.78 5.93 17.18
C GLU A 49 7.36 4.45 17.18
N LYS A 50 6.27 4.11 16.49
CA LYS A 50 5.85 2.72 16.30
C LYS A 50 6.91 1.90 15.58
N VAL A 51 7.51 2.43 14.52
CA VAL A 51 8.59 1.77 13.77
C VAL A 51 9.82 1.57 14.66
N LYS A 52 10.19 2.56 15.47
CA LYS A 52 11.32 2.46 16.39
C LYS A 52 11.12 1.37 17.44
N MET A 53 9.95 1.34 18.09
CA MET A 53 9.60 0.31 19.07
C MET A 53 9.53 -1.08 18.43
N ALA A 54 8.90 -1.19 17.27
CA ALA A 54 8.83 -2.43 16.51
C ALA A 54 10.24 -2.91 16.10
N SER A 55 11.12 -2.01 15.68
CA SER A 55 12.50 -2.33 15.30
C SER A 55 13.30 -2.93 16.47
N GLY A 56 13.18 -2.37 17.68
CA GLY A 56 13.81 -2.92 18.87
C GLY A 56 13.30 -4.33 19.19
N ALA A 57 11.98 -4.50 19.23
CA ALA A 57 11.35 -5.79 19.51
C ALA A 57 11.70 -6.87 18.46
N VAL A 58 11.74 -6.49 17.19
CA VAL A 58 12.13 -7.37 16.09
C VAL A 58 13.60 -7.78 16.21
N ASN A 59 14.50 -6.86 16.55
CA ASN A 59 15.92 -7.17 16.72
C ASN A 59 16.15 -8.14 17.90
N ASP A 60 15.46 -7.93 19.02
CA ASP A 60 15.51 -8.84 20.16
C ASP A 60 14.96 -10.23 19.83
N ALA A 61 13.81 -10.29 19.14
CA ALA A 61 13.23 -11.56 18.70
C ALA A 61 14.16 -12.31 17.72
N LEU A 62 14.85 -11.59 16.84
CA LEU A 62 15.81 -12.18 15.91
C LEU A 62 17.04 -12.73 16.63
N ARG A 63 17.59 -11.97 17.59
CA ARG A 63 18.70 -12.40 18.45
C ARG A 63 18.34 -13.65 19.26
N GLU A 64 17.14 -13.69 19.81
CA GLU A 64 16.63 -14.84 20.57
C GLU A 64 16.46 -16.07 19.67
N ALA A 65 15.87 -15.91 18.48
CA ALA A 65 15.70 -17.00 17.52
C ALA A 65 17.04 -17.60 17.06
N TYR A 66 18.07 -16.77 16.82
CA TYR A 66 19.41 -17.27 16.53
C TYR A 66 20.05 -17.98 17.74
N SER A 67 19.85 -17.46 18.95
CA SER A 67 20.36 -18.08 20.20
C SER A 67 19.70 -19.42 20.49
N ALA A 68 18.43 -19.59 20.14
CA ALA A 68 17.67 -20.83 20.25
C ALA A 68 17.92 -21.83 19.11
N ASN A 69 18.95 -21.61 18.28
CA ASN A 69 19.29 -22.42 17.10
C ASN A 69 18.16 -22.52 16.06
N ALA A 70 17.22 -21.56 16.05
CA ALA A 70 16.12 -21.47 15.09
C ALA A 70 16.53 -20.66 13.84
N LYS A 71 17.72 -20.93 13.30
CA LYS A 71 18.36 -20.15 12.22
C LYS A 71 17.46 -19.98 11.00
N GLY A 72 16.76 -21.03 10.57
CA GLY A 72 15.86 -20.96 9.41
C GLY A 72 14.71 -19.96 9.58
N THR A 73 14.07 -19.95 10.75
CA THR A 73 13.01 -18.96 11.07
C THR A 73 13.58 -17.56 11.18
N ALA A 74 14.78 -17.41 11.76
CA ALA A 74 15.46 -16.13 11.87
C ALA A 74 15.87 -15.58 10.49
N ASP A 75 16.43 -16.41 9.61
CA ASP A 75 16.77 -16.03 8.23
C ASP A 75 15.48 -15.59 7.47
N TYR A 76 14.35 -16.27 7.68
CA TYR A 76 13.06 -15.91 7.06
C TYR A 76 12.52 -14.57 7.55
N ALA A 77 12.53 -14.33 8.87
CA ALA A 77 12.13 -13.06 9.45
C ALA A 77 13.04 -11.91 9.01
N ALA A 78 14.35 -12.13 9.00
CA ALA A 78 15.32 -11.14 8.52
C ALA A 78 15.06 -10.75 7.06
N LYS A 79 14.70 -11.72 6.21
CA LYS A 79 14.42 -11.45 4.80
C LYS A 79 13.16 -10.62 4.58
N LEU A 80 12.10 -10.87 5.36
CA LEU A 80 10.89 -10.05 5.33
C LEU A 80 11.17 -8.59 5.73
N LEU A 81 12.07 -8.35 6.68
CA LEU A 81 12.46 -7.00 7.08
C LEU A 81 13.23 -6.27 5.98
N GLU A 82 14.15 -6.96 5.31
CA GLU A 82 14.87 -6.43 4.15
C GLU A 82 13.88 -5.98 3.06
N PHE A 83 12.91 -6.82 2.73
CA PHE A 83 11.87 -6.49 1.75
C PHE A 83 10.98 -5.33 2.19
N SER A 84 10.62 -5.27 3.47
CA SER A 84 9.88 -4.14 4.00
C SER A 84 10.68 -2.84 3.86
N SER A 85 11.99 -2.85 4.12
CA SER A 85 12.85 -1.68 3.94
C SER A 85 12.88 -1.22 2.48
N VAL A 86 13.10 -2.16 1.55
CA VAL A 86 13.10 -1.88 0.10
C VAL A 86 11.76 -1.30 -0.37
N ASN A 87 10.65 -1.88 0.08
CA ASN A 87 9.31 -1.44 -0.29
C ASN A 87 9.00 -0.05 0.29
N THR A 88 9.40 0.24 1.54
CA THR A 88 9.28 1.56 2.15
C THR A 88 10.11 2.61 1.42
N SER A 89 11.37 2.32 1.09
CA SER A 89 12.20 3.23 0.28
C SER A 89 11.58 3.50 -1.10
N SER A 90 11.09 2.47 -1.79
CA SER A 90 10.42 2.63 -3.09
C SER A 90 9.15 3.50 -3.00
N ALA A 91 8.40 3.39 -1.91
CA ALA A 91 7.23 4.23 -1.66
C ALA A 91 7.61 5.70 -1.40
N PHE A 92 8.69 5.95 -0.65
CA PHE A 92 9.22 7.30 -0.45
C PHE A 92 9.72 7.92 -1.76
N ASP A 93 10.48 7.17 -2.57
CA ASP A 93 10.94 7.64 -3.89
C ASP A 93 9.76 8.03 -4.78
N PHE A 94 8.70 7.22 -4.80
CA PHE A 94 7.49 7.52 -5.55
C PHE A 94 6.81 8.80 -5.05
N LEU A 95 6.67 8.97 -3.74
CA LEU A 95 6.10 10.18 -3.15
C LEU A 95 6.96 11.42 -3.46
N SER A 96 8.28 11.31 -3.37
CA SER A 96 9.21 12.38 -3.72
C SER A 96 9.08 12.79 -5.19
N HIS A 97 8.93 11.83 -6.10
CA HIS A 97 8.69 12.11 -7.50
C HIS A 97 7.32 12.77 -7.74
N LEU A 98 6.27 12.34 -7.04
CA LEU A 98 4.94 12.94 -7.14
C LEU A 98 4.93 14.42 -6.75
N LEU A 99 5.67 14.81 -5.70
CA LEU A 99 5.74 16.20 -5.24
C LEU A 99 6.35 17.16 -6.28
N GLY A 100 7.11 16.65 -7.25
CA GLY A 100 7.72 17.43 -8.33
C GLY A 100 6.87 17.58 -9.59
N MET A 101 5.80 16.79 -9.74
CA MET A 101 5.00 16.75 -10.98
C MET A 101 3.95 17.86 -11.02
N LYS A 102 3.71 18.41 -12.21
CA LYS A 102 2.71 19.48 -12.41
C LYS A 102 1.49 19.03 -13.20
N SER A 103 1.60 17.93 -13.95
CA SER A 103 0.53 17.44 -14.82
C SER A 103 -0.06 16.10 -14.35
N PRO A 104 -1.40 15.92 -14.42
CA PRO A 104 -2.04 14.63 -14.17
C PRO A 104 -1.55 13.49 -15.07
N SER A 105 -1.14 13.79 -16.30
CA SER A 105 -0.61 12.78 -17.24
C SER A 105 0.76 12.25 -16.78
N GLU A 106 1.61 13.12 -16.21
CA GLU A 106 2.91 12.74 -15.64
C GLU A 106 2.72 11.85 -14.41
N ILE A 107 1.75 12.20 -13.55
CA ILE A 107 1.37 11.40 -12.37
C ILE A 107 0.89 10.00 -12.79
N LEU A 108 0.07 9.89 -13.84
CA LEU A 108 -0.42 8.59 -14.32
C LEU A 108 0.72 7.72 -14.87
N GLN A 109 1.62 8.31 -15.67
CA GLN A 109 2.79 7.60 -16.20
C GLN A 109 3.71 7.11 -15.08
N LEU A 110 3.99 7.98 -14.10
CA LEU A 110 4.79 7.63 -12.92
C LEU A 110 4.13 6.51 -12.10
N SER A 111 2.81 6.56 -11.92
CA SER A 111 2.05 5.54 -11.18
C SER A 111 2.07 4.19 -11.89
N ALA A 112 1.93 4.18 -13.22
CA ALA A 112 2.04 2.95 -14.01
C ALA A 112 3.45 2.34 -13.93
N ALA A 113 4.48 3.18 -14.06
CA ALA A 113 5.87 2.75 -13.93
C ALA A 113 6.16 2.17 -12.53
N GLN A 114 5.68 2.83 -11.48
CA GLN A 114 5.81 2.33 -10.11
C GLN A 114 5.05 1.02 -9.90
N GLY A 115 3.87 0.87 -10.51
CA GLY A 115 3.10 -0.37 -10.48
C GLY A 115 3.88 -1.55 -11.07
N CYS A 116 4.47 -1.38 -12.25
CA CYS A 116 5.32 -2.40 -12.87
C CYS A 116 6.53 -2.74 -11.99
N LYS A 117 7.24 -1.72 -11.48
CA LYS A 117 8.38 -1.90 -10.58
C LYS A 117 8.01 -2.69 -9.33
N ASN A 118 6.87 -2.35 -8.70
CA ASN A 118 6.37 -3.04 -7.51
C ASN A 118 6.00 -4.49 -7.81
N PHE A 119 5.42 -4.77 -8.98
CA PHE A 119 5.07 -6.13 -9.41
C PHE A 119 6.32 -6.99 -9.64
N GLU A 120 7.33 -6.46 -10.33
CA GLU A 120 8.60 -7.13 -10.56
C GLU A 120 9.33 -7.43 -9.24
N ALA A 121 9.42 -6.43 -8.35
CA ALA A 121 10.01 -6.59 -7.03
C ALA A 121 9.28 -7.65 -6.20
N THR A 122 7.95 -7.57 -6.12
CA THR A 122 7.14 -8.55 -5.35
C THR A 122 7.30 -9.97 -5.91
N THR A 123 7.38 -10.11 -7.23
CA THR A 123 7.60 -11.41 -7.88
C THR A 123 8.98 -11.98 -7.52
N ALA A 124 10.03 -11.15 -7.54
CA ALA A 124 11.37 -11.56 -7.12
C ALA A 124 11.42 -11.94 -5.63
N GLN A 125 10.88 -11.07 -4.77
CA GLN A 125 10.79 -11.29 -3.32
C GLN A 125 10.05 -12.60 -2.98
N SER A 126 8.95 -12.90 -3.68
CA SER A 126 8.19 -14.14 -3.50
C SER A 126 9.00 -15.39 -3.85
N ARG A 127 9.84 -15.33 -4.90
CA ARG A 127 10.72 -16.44 -5.28
C ARG A 127 11.78 -16.70 -4.21
N GLU A 128 12.36 -15.67 -3.64
CA GLU A 128 13.35 -15.79 -2.57
C GLU A 128 12.75 -16.40 -1.29
N LEU A 129 11.57 -15.94 -0.86
CA LEU A 129 10.86 -16.54 0.28
C LEU A 129 10.53 -18.01 0.03
N TRP A 130 10.19 -18.36 -1.22
CA TRP A 130 9.93 -19.75 -1.56
C TRP A 130 11.18 -20.63 -1.45
N GLN A 131 12.33 -20.14 -1.92
CA GLN A 131 13.60 -20.86 -1.76
C GLN A 131 13.96 -21.07 -0.29
N LEU A 132 13.78 -20.03 0.53
CA LEU A 132 14.07 -20.11 1.96
C LEU A 132 13.14 -21.07 2.70
N THR A 133 11.84 -21.02 2.38
CA THR A 133 10.84 -21.98 2.89
C THR A 133 11.23 -23.42 2.54
N ARG A 134 11.64 -23.67 1.29
CA ARG A 134 12.08 -24.99 0.85
C ARG A 134 13.30 -25.45 1.64
N LYS A 135 14.29 -24.57 1.83
CA LYS A 135 15.50 -24.85 2.61
C LYS A 135 15.17 -25.26 4.04
N ILE A 136 14.27 -24.55 4.71
CA ILE A 136 13.80 -24.88 6.06
C ILE A 136 13.13 -26.27 6.06
N ALA A 137 12.27 -26.55 5.07
CA ALA A 137 11.60 -27.84 4.96
C ALA A 137 12.56 -29.02 4.70
N THR A 138 13.70 -28.80 4.05
CA THR A 138 14.67 -29.86 3.72
C THR A 138 15.75 -30.05 4.78
N GLU A 139 16.26 -28.97 5.38
CA GLU A 139 17.48 -29.00 6.22
C GLU A 139 17.21 -29.02 7.74
N THR A 140 15.95 -28.86 8.16
CA THR A 140 15.61 -28.70 9.59
C THR A 140 15.12 -30.01 10.22
N ALA A 141 15.12 -30.14 11.55
CA ALA A 141 14.51 -31.26 12.26
C ALA A 141 12.96 -31.16 12.30
N ASP A 142 12.25 -32.29 12.41
CA ASP A 142 10.77 -32.34 12.35
C ASP A 142 10.03 -31.42 13.34
N PRO A 143 10.45 -31.27 14.62
CA PRO A 143 9.78 -30.36 15.55
C PRO A 143 9.86 -28.89 15.11
N LEU A 144 11.01 -28.48 14.57
CA LEU A 144 11.24 -27.12 14.08
C LEU A 144 10.50 -26.88 12.75
N LYS A 145 10.39 -27.89 11.87
CA LYS A 145 9.53 -27.81 10.67
C LYS A 145 8.07 -27.56 11.03
N LYS A 146 7.53 -28.28 12.03
CA LYS A 146 6.16 -28.06 12.52
C LYS A 146 5.98 -26.66 13.08
N SER A 147 6.92 -26.19 13.90
CA SER A 147 6.89 -24.84 14.46
C SER A 147 6.88 -23.76 13.36
N PHE A 148 7.74 -23.92 12.34
CA PHE A 148 7.78 -23.02 11.19
C PHE A 148 6.49 -23.06 10.37
N ALA A 149 5.96 -24.25 10.06
CA ALA A 149 4.70 -24.39 9.33
C ALA A 149 3.52 -23.73 10.06
N SER A 150 3.43 -23.91 11.38
CA SER A 150 2.43 -23.22 12.20
C SER A 150 2.62 -21.70 12.24
N ALA A 151 3.87 -21.21 12.25
CA ALA A 151 4.14 -19.78 12.18
C ALA A 151 3.73 -19.20 10.82
N LEU A 152 4.02 -19.89 9.71
CA LEU A 152 3.62 -19.50 8.36
C LEU A 152 2.10 -19.44 8.23
N GLN A 153 1.37 -20.43 8.76
CA GLN A 153 -0.10 -20.44 8.74
C GLN A 153 -0.73 -19.28 9.54
N LYS A 154 -0.07 -18.80 10.59
CA LYS A 154 -0.54 -17.64 11.36
C LYS A 154 -0.27 -16.31 10.67
N ALA A 155 0.66 -16.29 9.72
CA ALA A 155 1.11 -15.09 9.02
C ALA A 155 0.41 -14.89 7.65
N ALA A 156 -0.26 -15.92 7.13
CA ALA A 156 -1.08 -15.89 5.92
C ALA A 156 -2.53 -15.53 6.24
#